data_AF-A0AB94IQS6-F1
#
_entry.id   AF-A0AB94IQS6-F1
#
_cell.length_a   1.000
_cell.length_b   1.000
_cell.length_c   1.000
_cell.angle_alpha   90.00
_cell.angle_beta   90.00
_cell.angle_gamma   90.00
#
_symmetry.space_group_name_H-M   'P 1'
#
loop_
_entity.id
_entity.type
_entity.pdbx_description
1 polymer ?
#
loop_
_entity_poly.entity_id
_entity_poly.type
_entity_poly.pdbx_seq_one_letter_code
_entity_poly.pdbx_strand_id
1 'polypeptide(L)'
;MNIFQYQGQEEDHYTNILMCILDYKDQLILPQFIKGLMAYHANDFQFSNQSINIRTKYCPQQSKPYEYIIGIAPYKSGVIHSDLEDNSGSIPDVWICGNNFNLLFEFKIRGTLDEGQISAHKRLFINEDVQVIRLTWDHVMESLEKIKTNDSVLQYLLKNFFEIKNKFKSKRRSSGMPKEIISHINRKNELHFIITGSRAYKPYKVEMVFNEKTELLRNDLIGITAARRYIAEYVYLNKDSLPFTYRGDKTEINDYCVAPGRAEKKNLWNQWRLGSYFNK
;
A
#
# COMPACT_ATOMS: atom_id res chain seq x y z
N MET A 1 -13.87 24.47 -5.15
CA MET A 1 -14.50 23.19 -5.55
C MET A 1 -13.38 22.30 -6.06
N ASN A 2 -13.05 21.20 -5.37
CA ASN A 2 -11.94 20.32 -5.76
C ASN A 2 -12.48 19.29 -6.76
N ILE A 3 -12.03 19.38 -8.01
CA ILE A 3 -12.53 18.57 -9.13
C ILE A 3 -12.08 17.10 -9.08
N PHE A 4 -11.13 16.77 -8.21
CA PHE A 4 -10.64 15.42 -7.99
C PHE A 4 -11.46 14.74 -6.89
N GLN A 5 -12.69 14.38 -7.24
CA GLN A 5 -13.60 13.63 -6.39
C GLN A 5 -13.53 12.14 -6.75
N TYR A 6 -13.34 11.31 -5.73
CA TYR A 6 -12.92 9.92 -5.85
C TYR A 6 -14.03 8.97 -6.32
N GLN A 7 -13.74 8.14 -7.32
CA GLN A 7 -14.50 6.95 -7.73
C GLN A 7 -13.51 5.86 -8.20
N GLY A 8 -13.09 4.90 -7.35
CA GLY A 8 -12.20 3.80 -7.79
C GLY A 8 -11.24 3.25 -6.72
N GLN A 9 -10.04 2.78 -7.08
CA GLN A 9 -8.91 2.62 -6.14
C GLN A 9 -8.15 3.95 -6.05
N GLU A 10 -7.80 4.40 -4.83
CA GLU A 10 -7.23 5.77 -4.65
C GLU A 10 -5.90 5.92 -5.39
N GLU A 11 -5.12 4.84 -5.47
CA GLU A 11 -3.87 4.76 -6.22
C GLU A 11 -4.06 5.08 -7.70
N ASP A 12 -4.84 4.26 -8.39
CA ASP A 12 -5.16 4.44 -9.82
C ASP A 12 -5.69 5.84 -10.10
N HIS A 13 -6.57 6.36 -9.24
CA HIS A 13 -7.16 7.67 -9.44
C HIS A 13 -6.12 8.80 -9.44
N TYR A 14 -5.24 8.83 -8.45
CA TYR A 14 -4.22 9.89 -8.34
C TYR A 14 -3.08 9.71 -9.33
N THR A 15 -2.71 8.47 -9.67
CA THR A 15 -1.81 8.17 -10.78
C THR A 15 -2.38 8.71 -12.09
N ASN A 16 -3.66 8.44 -12.39
CA ASN A 16 -4.32 8.93 -13.59
C ASN A 16 -4.35 10.47 -13.64
N ILE A 17 -4.69 11.13 -12.53
CA ILE A 17 -4.67 12.60 -12.47
C ILE A 17 -3.27 13.14 -12.78
N LEU A 18 -2.23 12.59 -12.15
CA LEU A 18 -0.86 13.03 -12.43
C LEU A 18 -0.51 12.84 -13.91
N MET A 19 -0.85 11.70 -14.49
CA MET A 19 -0.59 11.44 -15.90
C MET A 19 -1.36 12.37 -16.83
N CYS A 20 -2.63 12.67 -16.55
CA CYS A 20 -3.39 13.66 -17.32
C CYS A 20 -2.75 15.06 -17.26
N ILE A 21 -2.22 15.46 -16.10
CA ILE A 21 -1.52 16.75 -15.95
C ILE A 21 -0.22 16.75 -16.77
N LEU A 22 0.53 15.65 -16.74
CA LEU A 22 1.78 15.51 -17.48
C LEU A 22 1.57 15.34 -18.99
N ASP A 23 0.44 14.79 -19.43
CA ASP A 23 0.08 14.59 -20.84
C ASP A 23 -0.48 15.85 -21.51
N TYR A 24 -0.97 16.79 -20.71
CA TYR A 24 -1.62 18.01 -21.20
C TYR A 24 -0.75 18.81 -22.19
N LYS A 25 -1.37 19.20 -23.30
CA LYS A 25 -0.82 20.07 -24.36
C LYS A 25 0.53 19.56 -24.86
N ASP A 26 0.49 18.37 -25.48
CA ASP A 26 1.66 17.69 -26.03
C ASP A 26 2.78 17.55 -25.01
N GLN A 27 2.40 17.18 -23.78
CA GLN A 27 3.31 16.93 -22.67
C GLN A 27 4.26 18.11 -22.36
N LEU A 28 3.75 19.34 -22.47
CA LEU A 28 4.51 20.59 -22.34
C LEU A 28 5.45 20.64 -21.12
N ILE A 29 5.01 20.04 -20.00
CA ILE A 29 5.74 20.09 -18.72
C ILE A 29 6.49 18.79 -18.40
N LEU A 30 6.28 17.72 -19.16
CA LEU A 30 6.88 16.42 -18.90
C LEU A 30 8.42 16.46 -18.85
N PRO A 31 9.13 17.18 -19.75
CA PRO A 31 10.59 17.28 -19.67
C PRO A 31 11.08 17.93 -18.39
N GLN A 32 10.38 18.99 -17.93
CA GLN A 32 10.73 19.67 -16.67
C GLN A 32 10.47 18.76 -15.47
N PHE A 33 9.37 18.01 -15.50
CA PHE A 33 9.05 17.03 -14.46
C PHE A 33 10.10 15.91 -14.39
N ILE A 34 10.42 15.24 -15.50
CA ILE A 34 11.38 14.11 -15.46
C ILE A 34 12.78 14.58 -15.05
N LYS A 35 13.23 15.76 -15.54
CA LYS A 35 14.50 16.35 -15.09
C LYS A 35 14.49 16.76 -13.62
N GLY A 36 13.38 17.28 -13.12
CA GLY A 36 13.23 17.59 -11.70
C GLY A 36 13.22 16.34 -10.82
N LEU A 37 12.62 15.26 -11.29
CA LEU A 37 12.47 14.00 -10.57
C LEU A 37 13.76 13.18 -10.54
N MET A 38 14.52 13.19 -11.64
CA MET A 38 15.68 12.31 -11.85
C MET A 38 16.90 13.05 -12.42
N ALA A 39 17.20 14.24 -11.86
CA ALA A 39 18.21 15.18 -12.36
C ALA A 39 19.42 14.56 -13.07
N TYR A 40 20.26 13.79 -12.35
CA TYR A 40 21.48 13.22 -12.93
C TYR A 40 21.19 12.22 -14.08
N HIS A 41 20.16 11.40 -13.95
CA HIS A 41 19.83 10.36 -14.91
C HIS A 41 19.14 10.89 -16.18
N ALA A 42 18.41 12.00 -16.08
CA ALA A 42 17.60 12.55 -17.16
C ALA A 42 18.34 13.58 -18.05
N ASN A 43 19.63 13.84 -17.80
CA ASN A 43 20.40 14.85 -18.52
C ASN A 43 20.52 14.56 -20.02
N ASP A 44 20.69 13.28 -20.38
CA ASP A 44 20.90 12.84 -21.76
C ASP A 44 19.59 12.40 -22.45
N PHE A 45 18.44 12.63 -21.80
CA PHE A 45 17.14 12.23 -22.35
C PHE A 45 16.73 13.14 -23.51
N GLN A 46 16.27 12.53 -24.59
CA GLN A 46 15.73 13.18 -25.76
C GLN A 46 14.20 13.16 -25.68
N PHE A 47 13.63 14.31 -25.35
CA PHE A 47 12.19 14.50 -25.15
C PHE A 47 11.44 14.78 -26.47
N SER A 48 11.72 14.02 -27.52
CA SER A 48 10.91 13.97 -28.74
C SER A 48 10.09 12.69 -28.77
N ASN A 49 8.95 12.70 -29.48
CA ASN A 49 8.03 11.56 -29.62
C ASN A 49 7.64 10.94 -28.27
N GLN A 50 7.34 11.81 -27.30
CA GLN A 50 7.01 11.40 -25.95
C GLN A 50 5.61 10.76 -25.92
N SER A 51 5.44 9.73 -25.09
CA SER A 51 4.15 9.06 -24.90
C SER A 51 4.01 8.57 -23.46
N ILE A 52 2.81 8.74 -22.90
CA ILE A 52 2.43 8.22 -21.59
C ILE A 52 1.41 7.09 -21.80
N ASN A 53 1.66 5.91 -21.25
CA ASN A 53 0.78 4.75 -21.38
C ASN A 53 0.47 4.20 -19.99
N ILE A 54 -0.81 4.19 -19.62
CA ILE A 54 -1.27 3.79 -18.29
C ILE A 54 -1.70 2.33 -18.32
N ARG A 55 -1.37 1.55 -17.28
CA ARG A 55 -1.78 0.14 -17.10
C ARG A 55 -1.49 -0.76 -18.31
N THR A 56 -0.34 -0.55 -18.95
CA THR A 56 0.12 -1.33 -20.10
C THR A 56 1.16 -2.36 -19.65
N LYS A 57 0.87 -3.65 -19.84
CA LYS A 57 1.72 -4.74 -19.34
C LYS A 57 3.11 -4.75 -19.97
N TYR A 58 3.19 -4.64 -21.29
CA TYR A 58 4.45 -4.70 -22.02
C TYR A 58 4.95 -3.30 -22.37
N CYS A 59 6.27 -3.13 -22.48
CA CYS A 59 6.83 -1.86 -22.91
C CYS A 59 6.27 -1.51 -24.31
N PRO A 60 5.65 -0.33 -24.49
CA PRO A 60 4.99 0.04 -25.74
C PRO A 60 5.98 0.40 -26.85
N GLN A 61 7.26 0.57 -26.52
CA GLN A 61 8.31 0.92 -27.47
C GLN A 61 9.47 -0.08 -27.39
N GLN A 62 10.30 -0.11 -28.43
CA GLN A 62 11.50 -0.94 -28.45
C GLN A 62 12.48 -0.54 -27.35
N SER A 63 13.41 -1.45 -27.05
CA SER A 63 14.46 -1.19 -26.05
C SER A 63 15.32 0.00 -26.44
N LYS A 64 15.71 0.78 -25.44
CA LYS A 64 16.45 2.04 -25.61
C LYS A 64 17.67 2.10 -24.68
N PRO A 65 18.60 3.04 -24.92
CA PRO A 65 19.78 3.19 -24.07
C PRO A 65 19.46 3.52 -22.61
N TYR A 66 18.37 4.25 -22.36
CA TYR A 66 17.99 4.71 -21.03
C TYR A 66 16.71 4.01 -20.55
N GLU A 67 16.85 2.98 -19.74
CA GLU A 67 15.72 2.19 -19.21
C GLU A 67 15.76 2.15 -17.69
N TYR A 68 14.68 2.62 -17.06
CA TYR A 68 14.60 2.75 -15.61
C TYR A 68 13.24 2.31 -15.08
N ILE A 69 13.26 1.69 -13.90
CA ILE A 69 12.07 1.51 -13.07
C ILE A 69 12.09 2.58 -11.98
N ILE A 70 11.00 3.31 -11.85
CA ILE A 70 10.83 4.39 -10.88
C ILE A 70 9.72 3.98 -9.92
N GLY A 71 10.12 3.58 -8.72
CA GLY A 71 9.19 3.25 -7.64
C GLY A 71 8.93 4.48 -6.78
N ILE A 72 7.67 4.90 -6.65
CA ILE A 72 7.25 6.06 -5.83
C ILE A 72 6.35 5.56 -4.71
N ALA A 73 6.82 5.67 -3.46
CA ALA A 73 6.05 5.27 -2.28
C ALA A 73 6.21 6.29 -1.14
N PRO A 74 5.38 6.27 -0.08
CA PRO A 74 5.59 7.12 1.09
C PRO A 74 6.95 6.90 1.76
N TYR A 75 7.51 5.68 1.66
CA TYR A 75 8.80 5.31 2.24
C TYR A 75 9.70 4.70 1.17
N LYS A 76 11.00 4.97 1.24
CA LYS A 76 11.99 4.46 0.27
C LYS A 76 12.28 2.96 0.41
N SER A 77 12.06 2.38 1.58
CA SER A 77 12.26 0.95 1.85
C SER A 77 11.13 0.12 1.24
N GLY A 78 11.47 -0.90 0.44
CA GLY A 78 10.53 -1.92 -0.01
C GLY A 78 10.27 -3.00 1.06
N VAL A 79 9.20 -3.77 0.88
CA VAL A 79 8.98 -5.01 1.65
C VAL A 79 9.77 -6.13 0.99
N ILE A 80 10.47 -6.92 1.80
CA ILE A 80 11.21 -8.09 1.34
C ILE A 80 10.21 -9.08 0.73
N HIS A 81 10.46 -9.45 -0.52
CA HIS A 81 9.64 -10.40 -1.25
C HIS A 81 9.75 -11.81 -0.66
N SER A 82 8.64 -12.53 -0.64
CA SER A 82 8.59 -13.96 -0.31
C SER A 82 8.67 -14.77 -1.60
N ASP A 83 9.60 -15.73 -1.69
CA ASP A 83 9.77 -16.61 -2.87
C ASP A 83 8.52 -17.47 -3.20
N LEU A 84 7.50 -17.43 -2.35
CA LEU A 84 6.23 -18.14 -2.51
C LEU A 84 5.14 -17.31 -3.21
N GLU A 85 5.35 -16.01 -3.44
CA GLU A 85 4.37 -15.12 -4.09
C GLU A 85 4.65 -14.98 -5.60
N ASP A 86 3.74 -15.47 -6.44
CA ASP A 86 3.85 -15.30 -7.90
C ASP A 86 3.35 -13.91 -8.32
N ASN A 87 4.29 -13.02 -8.65
CA ASN A 87 4.04 -11.68 -9.17
C ASN A 87 4.16 -11.58 -10.70
N SER A 88 4.19 -12.69 -11.45
CA SER A 88 4.29 -12.70 -12.92
C SER A 88 3.14 -12.01 -13.65
N GLY A 89 1.99 -11.86 -12.98
CA GLY A 89 0.82 -11.12 -13.44
C GLY A 89 0.87 -9.60 -13.23
N SER A 90 1.90 -9.07 -12.56
CA SER A 90 2.01 -7.64 -12.26
C SER A 90 2.01 -6.78 -13.53
N ILE A 91 1.21 -5.71 -13.50
CA ILE A 91 1.09 -4.74 -14.59
C ILE A 91 1.62 -3.41 -14.04
N PRO A 92 2.59 -2.77 -14.71
CA PRO A 92 3.06 -1.45 -14.33
C PRO A 92 1.93 -0.44 -14.30
N ASP A 93 2.01 0.51 -13.37
CA ASP A 93 1.04 1.60 -13.34
C ASP A 93 1.16 2.49 -14.57
N VAL A 94 2.39 2.88 -14.94
CA VAL A 94 2.63 3.80 -16.06
C VAL A 94 3.92 3.48 -16.79
N TRP A 95 3.90 3.63 -18.12
CA TRP A 95 5.06 3.81 -18.96
C TRP A 95 5.16 5.26 -19.46
N ILE A 96 6.34 5.87 -19.35
CA ILE A 96 6.67 7.13 -20.01
C ILE A 96 7.85 6.87 -20.94
N CYS A 97 7.63 7.05 -22.24
CA CYS A 97 8.63 6.80 -23.27
C CYS A 97 8.95 8.11 -23.99
N GLY A 98 10.22 8.32 -24.33
CA GLY A 98 10.68 9.36 -25.26
C GLY A 98 11.66 8.78 -26.27
N ASN A 99 12.28 9.58 -27.13
CA ASN A 99 13.06 9.06 -28.26
C ASN A 99 14.15 8.05 -27.87
N ASN A 100 14.87 8.29 -26.78
CA ASN A 100 15.97 7.43 -26.32
C ASN A 100 15.79 6.87 -24.89
N PHE A 101 14.61 7.01 -24.29
CA PHE A 101 14.34 6.47 -22.95
C PHE A 101 12.99 5.75 -22.83
N ASN A 102 12.94 4.76 -21.93
CA ASN A 102 11.73 4.09 -21.45
C ASN A 102 11.73 4.10 -19.92
N LEU A 103 10.71 4.69 -19.31
CA LEU A 103 10.55 4.73 -17.85
C LEU A 103 9.30 3.94 -17.48
N LEU A 104 9.45 3.01 -16.55
CA LEU A 104 8.36 2.27 -15.92
C LEU A 104 8.14 2.84 -14.52
N PHE A 105 6.95 3.35 -14.24
CA PHE A 105 6.59 3.84 -12.91
C PHE A 105 5.69 2.84 -12.18
N GLU A 106 5.99 2.64 -10.90
CA GLU A 106 5.16 1.94 -9.93
C GLU A 106 4.84 2.91 -8.78
N PHE A 107 3.56 3.19 -8.57
CA PHE A 107 3.11 4.11 -7.53
C PHE A 107 2.53 3.33 -6.36
N LYS A 108 2.87 3.79 -5.16
CA LYS A 108 2.18 3.43 -3.93
C LYS A 108 1.78 4.71 -3.22
N ILE A 109 0.51 4.88 -2.93
CA ILE A 109 0.03 6.07 -2.19
C ILE A 109 0.04 5.80 -0.69
N ARG A 110 0.04 4.52 -0.31
CA ARG A 110 0.18 4.04 1.06
C ARG A 110 1.09 2.80 1.06
N GLY A 111 1.80 2.58 2.17
CA GLY A 111 2.66 1.42 2.32
C GLY A 111 4.04 1.61 1.69
N THR A 112 4.57 0.55 1.11
CA THR A 112 5.92 0.43 0.57
C THR A 112 5.85 -0.29 -0.78
N LEU A 113 6.90 -0.18 -1.59
CA LEU A 113 7.02 -0.97 -2.82
C LEU A 113 7.17 -2.46 -2.47
N ASP A 114 6.54 -3.33 -3.27
CA ASP A 114 6.77 -4.77 -3.23
C ASP A 114 7.95 -5.12 -4.16
N GLU A 115 9.03 -5.63 -3.58
CA GLU A 115 10.23 -6.01 -4.35
C GLU A 115 9.96 -7.15 -5.33
N GLY A 116 8.93 -7.98 -5.10
CA GLY A 116 8.47 -8.99 -6.04
C GLY A 116 7.84 -8.39 -7.30
N GLN A 117 7.02 -7.35 -7.14
CA GLN A 117 6.48 -6.57 -8.25
C GLN A 117 7.60 -5.88 -9.04
N ILE A 118 8.55 -5.24 -8.35
CA ILE A 118 9.71 -4.62 -8.99
C ILE A 118 10.53 -5.65 -9.77
N SER A 119 10.75 -6.84 -9.20
CA SER A 119 11.47 -7.93 -9.86
C SER A 119 10.71 -8.46 -11.09
N ALA A 120 9.38 -8.54 -11.03
CA ALA A 120 8.56 -8.86 -12.18
C ALA A 120 8.64 -7.80 -13.28
N HIS A 121 8.66 -6.52 -12.90
CA HIS A 121 8.78 -5.39 -13.82
C HIS A 121 10.14 -5.31 -14.51
N LYS A 122 11.23 -5.73 -13.85
CA LYS A 122 12.55 -5.85 -14.52
C LYS A 122 12.51 -6.78 -15.73
N ARG A 123 11.74 -7.88 -15.65
CA ARG A 123 11.59 -8.85 -16.75
C ARG A 123 10.79 -8.31 -17.94
N LEU A 124 10.16 -7.14 -17.82
CA LEU A 124 9.44 -6.48 -18.93
C LEU A 124 10.39 -5.71 -19.84
N PHE A 125 11.61 -5.45 -19.39
CA PHE A 125 12.68 -4.87 -20.19
C PHE A 125 13.51 -5.98 -20.83
N ILE A 126 14.08 -5.68 -22.01
CA ILE A 126 14.99 -6.59 -22.69
C ILE A 126 16.39 -6.54 -22.05
N ASN A 127 16.77 -5.38 -21.50
CA ASN A 127 18.05 -5.17 -20.86
C ASN A 127 18.07 -5.80 -19.45
N GLU A 128 19.10 -6.57 -19.13
CA GLU A 128 19.24 -7.27 -17.85
C GLU A 128 19.61 -6.33 -16.69
N ASP A 129 20.25 -5.18 -17.00
CA ASP A 129 20.78 -4.23 -16.01
C ASP A 129 19.88 -3.01 -15.76
N VAL A 130 18.55 -3.21 -15.78
CA VAL A 130 17.60 -2.10 -15.54
C VAL A 130 17.73 -1.60 -14.10
N GLN A 131 18.08 -0.31 -13.98
CA GLN A 131 18.23 0.36 -12.69
C GLN A 131 16.87 0.70 -12.08
N VAL A 132 16.75 0.51 -10.77
CA VAL A 132 15.56 0.86 -9.98
C VAL A 132 15.85 2.10 -9.15
N ILE A 133 15.11 3.17 -9.40
CA ILE A 133 15.18 4.43 -8.66
C ILE A 133 13.99 4.48 -7.70
N ARG A 134 14.26 4.58 -6.39
CA ARG A 134 13.24 4.63 -5.34
C ARG A 134 13.08 6.05 -4.83
N LEU A 135 11.91 6.62 -5.07
CA LEU A 135 11.56 7.99 -4.72
C LEU A 135 10.36 8.01 -3.78
N THR A 136 10.10 9.18 -3.21
CA THR A 136 8.88 9.42 -2.44
C THR A 136 7.98 10.43 -3.13
N TRP A 137 6.72 10.49 -2.69
CA TRP A 137 5.80 11.55 -3.13
C TRP A 137 6.32 12.97 -2.85
N ASP A 138 7.22 13.16 -1.89
CA ASP A 138 7.89 14.45 -1.71
C ASP A 138 8.73 14.83 -2.94
N HIS A 139 9.47 13.88 -3.52
CA HIS A 139 10.28 14.11 -4.71
C HIS A 139 9.41 14.45 -5.92
N VAL A 140 8.24 13.80 -6.05
CA VAL A 140 7.25 14.13 -7.09
C VAL A 140 6.75 15.56 -6.92
N MET A 141 6.37 15.93 -5.70
CA MET A 141 5.81 17.25 -5.40
C MET A 141 6.85 18.35 -5.58
N GLU A 142 8.07 18.16 -5.08
CA GLU A 142 9.19 19.08 -5.29
C GLU A 142 9.52 19.24 -6.79
N SER A 143 9.44 18.15 -7.56
CA SER A 143 9.65 18.22 -9.00
C SER A 143 8.56 19.02 -9.71
N LEU A 144 7.29 18.85 -9.30
CA LEU A 144 6.15 19.59 -9.84
C LEU A 144 6.20 21.07 -9.44
N GLU A 145 6.60 21.39 -8.21
CA GLU A 145 6.73 22.77 -7.71
C GLU A 145 7.78 23.59 -8.48
N LYS A 146 8.82 22.93 -9.01
CA LYS A 146 9.89 23.57 -9.79
C LYS A 146 9.49 23.87 -11.25
N ILE A 147 8.36 23.36 -11.72
CA ILE A 147 7.91 23.55 -13.11
C ILE A 147 7.55 25.01 -13.32
N LYS A 148 8.16 25.62 -14.35
CA LYS A 148 7.83 26.97 -14.80
C LYS A 148 6.98 26.87 -16.05
N THR A 149 5.75 27.36 -15.97
CA THR A 149 4.81 27.44 -17.09
C THR A 149 3.97 28.71 -17.01
N ASN A 150 3.68 29.31 -18.17
CA ASN A 150 2.76 30.45 -18.29
C ASN A 150 1.32 30.01 -18.59
N ASP A 151 1.08 28.70 -18.72
CA ASP A 151 -0.25 28.15 -19.01
C ASP A 151 -1.10 28.13 -17.72
N SER A 152 -2.15 28.95 -17.70
CA SER A 152 -3.00 29.12 -16.52
C SER A 152 -3.78 27.86 -16.14
N VAL A 153 -4.11 27.00 -17.11
CA VAL A 153 -4.78 25.72 -16.85
C VAL A 153 -3.81 24.78 -16.13
N LEU A 154 -2.58 24.66 -16.62
CA LEU A 154 -1.56 23.86 -15.94
C LEU A 154 -1.26 24.37 -14.53
N GLN A 155 -1.12 25.69 -14.35
CA GLN A 155 -0.94 26.28 -13.02
C GLN A 155 -2.10 25.90 -12.07
N TYR A 156 -3.34 25.97 -12.56
CA TYR A 156 -4.52 25.57 -11.80
C TYR A 156 -4.51 24.06 -11.47
N LEU A 157 -4.21 23.19 -12.45
CA LEU A 157 -4.16 21.75 -12.26
C LEU A 157 -3.09 21.34 -11.24
N LEU A 158 -1.87 21.89 -11.37
CA LEU A 158 -0.78 21.66 -10.43
C LEU A 158 -1.16 22.10 -9.01
N LYS A 159 -1.76 23.29 -8.87
CA LYS A 159 -2.24 23.78 -7.57
C LYS A 159 -3.25 22.83 -6.93
N ASN A 160 -4.23 22.34 -7.70
CA ASN A 160 -5.20 21.37 -7.18
C ASN A 160 -4.55 20.04 -6.84
N PHE A 161 -3.54 19.61 -7.59
CA PHE A 161 -2.80 18.39 -7.30
C PHE A 161 -1.99 18.49 -6.00
N PHE A 162 -1.39 19.65 -5.70
CA PHE A 162 -0.68 19.86 -4.43
C PHE A 162 -1.61 19.72 -3.22
N GLU A 163 -2.88 20.13 -3.33
CA GLU A 163 -3.87 19.94 -2.26
C GLU A 163 -4.19 18.45 -2.01
N ILE A 164 -3.97 17.57 -2.99
CA ILE A 164 -4.21 16.13 -2.87
C ILE A 164 -3.19 15.46 -1.96
N LYS A 165 -1.93 15.93 -1.91
CA LYS A 165 -0.89 15.32 -1.05
C LYS A 165 -1.34 15.16 0.41
N ASN A 166 -2.12 16.12 0.92
CA ASN A 166 -2.68 16.10 2.27
C ASN A 166 -3.68 14.95 2.52
N LYS A 167 -4.19 14.34 1.44
CA LYS A 167 -5.08 13.17 1.46
C LYS A 167 -4.31 11.85 1.43
N PHE A 168 -3.01 11.85 1.13
CA PHE A 168 -2.10 10.68 1.20
C PHE A 168 -1.76 10.31 2.65
N LYS A 169 -2.71 10.50 3.58
CA LYS A 169 -2.58 9.98 4.93
C LYS A 169 -2.62 8.47 4.81
N SER A 170 -1.59 7.81 5.34
CA SER A 170 -1.71 6.42 5.74
C SER A 170 -2.99 6.32 6.57
N LYS A 171 -3.86 5.35 6.26
CA LYS A 171 -4.91 5.00 7.23
C LYS A 171 -4.13 4.69 8.51
N ARG A 172 -4.22 5.59 9.50
CA ARG A 172 -3.69 5.33 10.84
C ARG A 172 -4.17 3.93 11.17
N ARG A 173 -3.25 2.98 11.38
CA ARG A 173 -3.62 1.66 11.91
C ARG A 173 -4.55 1.95 13.07
N SER A 174 -5.79 1.48 13.00
CA SER A 174 -6.76 1.71 14.07
C SER A 174 -6.09 1.29 15.36
N SER A 175 -6.12 2.15 16.38
CA SER A 175 -5.41 1.91 17.64
C SER A 175 -5.75 0.51 18.16
N GLY A 176 -4.73 -0.33 18.34
CA GLY A 176 -4.88 -1.73 18.75
C GLY A 176 -4.93 -2.76 17.63
N MET A 177 -4.71 -2.39 16.37
CA MET A 177 -4.41 -3.35 15.30
C MET A 177 -3.03 -4.02 15.52
N PRO A 178 -2.93 -5.35 15.40
CA PRO A 178 -1.66 -6.07 15.39
C PRO A 178 -0.70 -5.53 14.32
N LYS A 179 0.61 -5.68 14.54
CA LYS A 179 1.60 -5.22 13.55
C LYS A 179 1.56 -6.04 12.27
N GLU A 180 1.19 -7.32 12.38
CA GLU A 180 1.13 -8.28 11.29
C GLU A 180 -0.30 -8.84 11.21
N ILE A 181 -1.18 -8.12 10.50
CA ILE A 181 -2.48 -8.66 10.09
C ILE A 181 -2.26 -9.47 8.82
N ILE A 182 -2.69 -10.73 8.86
CA ILE A 182 -2.57 -11.69 7.76
C ILE A 182 -3.76 -11.55 6.81
N SER A 183 -4.97 -11.47 7.34
CA SER A 183 -6.20 -11.39 6.54
C SER A 183 -7.41 -10.96 7.38
N HIS A 184 -8.56 -10.77 6.72
CA HIS A 184 -9.87 -10.51 7.36
C HIS A 184 -10.88 -11.65 7.09
N ILE A 185 -10.38 -12.88 6.94
CA ILE A 185 -11.18 -14.04 6.56
C ILE A 185 -12.05 -14.51 7.74
N ASN A 186 -13.30 -14.86 7.45
CA ASN A 186 -14.18 -15.49 8.42
C ASN A 186 -13.72 -16.92 8.70
N ARG A 187 -13.33 -17.20 9.95
CA ARG A 187 -12.92 -18.53 10.42
C ARG A 187 -13.81 -19.03 11.55
N LYS A 188 -15.13 -18.83 11.45
CA LYS A 188 -16.12 -19.24 12.47
C LYS A 188 -16.08 -20.74 12.84
N ASN A 189 -15.60 -21.59 11.92
CA ASN A 189 -15.52 -23.04 12.13
C ASN A 189 -14.19 -23.48 12.77
N GLU A 190 -13.25 -22.56 12.95
CA GLU A 190 -11.96 -22.82 13.61
C GLU A 190 -11.95 -22.15 14.99
N LEU A 191 -10.90 -22.44 15.78
CA LEU A 191 -10.65 -21.69 17.00
C LEU A 191 -10.50 -20.21 16.68
N HIS A 192 -11.33 -19.40 17.32
CA HIS A 192 -11.25 -17.95 17.24
C HIS A 192 -11.66 -17.30 18.55
N PHE A 193 -11.29 -16.03 18.70
CA PHE A 193 -11.61 -15.24 19.86
C PHE A 193 -12.63 -14.16 19.51
N ILE A 194 -13.69 -14.01 20.30
CA ILE A 194 -14.62 -12.88 20.16
C ILE A 194 -14.19 -11.78 21.10
N ILE A 195 -13.95 -10.59 20.56
CA ILE A 195 -13.70 -9.38 21.35
C ILE A 195 -14.94 -8.50 21.29
N THR A 196 -15.66 -8.39 22.40
CA THR A 196 -16.84 -7.53 22.49
C THR A 196 -16.50 -6.26 23.25
N GLY A 197 -16.70 -5.10 22.62
CA GLY A 197 -16.50 -3.80 23.26
C GLY A 197 -16.39 -2.65 22.28
N SER A 198 -16.43 -1.42 22.80
CA SER A 198 -16.13 -0.22 22.01
C SER A 198 -15.62 0.91 22.90
N ARG A 199 -15.28 2.07 22.32
CA ARG A 199 -14.90 3.25 23.12
C ARG A 199 -16.00 3.68 24.09
N ALA A 200 -17.27 3.55 23.69
CA ALA A 200 -18.44 3.89 24.49
C ALA A 200 -18.91 2.73 25.38
N TYR A 201 -18.59 1.48 25.00
CA TYR A 201 -19.02 0.28 25.70
C TYR A 201 -17.80 -0.44 26.28
N LYS A 202 -17.51 -0.13 27.54
CA LYS A 202 -16.49 -0.76 28.39
C LYS A 202 -17.19 -1.48 29.56
N PRO A 203 -16.55 -2.50 30.17
CA PRO A 203 -15.26 -3.10 29.80
C PRO A 203 -15.33 -3.95 28.53
N TYR A 204 -14.16 -4.20 27.93
CA TYR A 204 -14.03 -5.15 26.83
C TYR A 204 -14.05 -6.58 27.36
N LYS A 205 -14.67 -7.47 26.59
CA LYS A 205 -14.82 -8.90 26.87
C LYS A 205 -14.09 -9.71 25.82
N VAL A 206 -13.41 -10.77 26.23
CA VAL A 206 -12.77 -11.76 25.36
C VAL A 206 -13.39 -13.12 25.64
N GLU A 207 -13.92 -13.74 24.60
CA GLU A 207 -14.41 -15.11 24.61
C GLU A 207 -13.59 -15.95 23.65
N MET A 208 -13.44 -17.24 23.94
CA MET A 208 -12.90 -18.23 23.04
C MET A 208 -14.04 -19.07 22.48
N VAL A 209 -14.02 -19.32 21.17
CA VAL A 209 -15.00 -20.16 20.50
C VAL A 209 -14.29 -21.32 19.84
N PHE A 210 -14.70 -22.53 20.19
CA PHE A 210 -14.20 -23.77 19.60
C PHE A 210 -15.26 -24.85 19.65
N ASN A 211 -15.47 -25.59 18.55
CA ASN A 211 -16.47 -26.66 18.45
C ASN A 211 -17.86 -26.23 18.95
N GLU A 212 -18.32 -25.06 18.50
CA GLU A 212 -19.61 -24.43 18.88
C GLU A 212 -19.76 -24.10 20.38
N LYS A 213 -18.71 -24.29 21.18
CA LYS A 213 -18.67 -23.87 22.58
C LYS A 213 -18.00 -22.51 22.68
N THR A 214 -18.65 -21.62 23.44
CA THR A 214 -18.12 -20.30 23.77
C THR A 214 -17.75 -20.27 25.24
N GLU A 215 -16.48 -19.98 25.53
CA GLU A 215 -15.94 -19.83 26.88
C GLU A 215 -15.57 -18.37 27.13
N LEU A 216 -16.03 -17.80 28.24
CA LEU A 216 -15.60 -16.48 28.67
C LEU A 216 -14.20 -16.56 29.28
N LEU A 217 -13.22 -15.96 28.63
CA LEU A 217 -11.85 -15.90 29.16
C LEU A 217 -11.64 -14.69 30.06
N ARG A 218 -12.17 -13.52 29.67
CA ARG A 218 -11.96 -12.26 30.41
C ARG A 218 -13.03 -11.20 30.11
N ASN A 219 -13.36 -10.34 31.08
CA ASN A 219 -14.43 -9.33 30.94
C ASN A 219 -14.15 -7.96 31.57
N ASP A 220 -12.92 -7.68 31.99
CA ASP A 220 -12.51 -6.46 32.72
C ASP A 220 -11.51 -5.59 31.92
N LEU A 221 -11.42 -5.78 30.60
CA LEU A 221 -10.35 -5.19 29.79
C LEU A 221 -10.63 -3.74 29.40
N ILE A 222 -9.60 -2.90 29.50
CA ILE A 222 -9.72 -1.44 29.28
C ILE A 222 -9.91 -1.01 27.81
N GLY A 223 -9.64 -1.91 26.86
CA GLY A 223 -9.67 -1.62 25.43
C GLY A 223 -9.22 -2.77 24.53
N ILE A 224 -9.38 -2.59 23.21
CA ILE A 224 -9.06 -3.59 22.17
C ILE A 224 -7.59 -4.04 22.20
N THR A 225 -6.64 -3.13 22.46
CA THR A 225 -5.22 -3.49 22.57
C THR A 225 -4.95 -4.40 23.76
N ALA A 226 -5.60 -4.12 24.91
CA ALA A 226 -5.49 -4.95 26.10
C ALA A 226 -6.11 -6.33 25.87
N ALA A 227 -7.25 -6.38 25.15
CA ALA A 227 -7.89 -7.64 24.78
C ALA A 227 -7.00 -8.51 23.88
N ARG A 228 -6.39 -7.95 22.83
CA ARG A 228 -5.49 -8.72 21.95
C ARG A 228 -4.18 -9.12 22.63
N ARG A 229 -3.63 -8.27 23.49
CA ARG A 229 -2.47 -8.65 24.32
C ARG A 229 -2.82 -9.81 25.24
N TYR A 230 -3.99 -9.76 25.88
CA TYR A 230 -4.47 -10.86 26.71
C TYR A 230 -4.64 -12.15 25.90
N ILE A 231 -5.22 -12.10 24.69
CA ILE A 231 -5.31 -13.26 23.81
C ILE A 231 -3.92 -13.82 23.50
N ALA A 232 -2.95 -12.96 23.17
CA ALA A 232 -1.59 -13.40 22.90
C ALA A 232 -0.97 -14.12 24.10
N GLU A 233 -1.08 -13.53 25.30
CA GLU A 233 -0.60 -14.13 26.56
C GLU A 233 -1.31 -15.46 26.86
N TYR A 234 -2.63 -15.51 26.71
CA TYR A 234 -3.42 -16.71 26.92
C TYR A 234 -3.01 -17.84 25.98
N VAL A 235 -2.87 -17.55 24.68
CA VAL A 235 -2.40 -18.52 23.67
C VAL A 235 -1.00 -19.01 24.00
N TYR A 236 -0.08 -18.12 24.38
CA TYR A 236 1.29 -18.50 24.72
C TYR A 236 1.36 -19.42 25.95
N LEU A 237 0.55 -19.15 26.96
CA LEU A 237 0.49 -19.94 28.21
C LEU A 237 -0.22 -21.28 28.03
N ASN A 238 -1.21 -21.36 27.13
CA ASN A 238 -2.04 -22.55 26.91
C ASN A 238 -1.76 -23.24 25.57
N LYS A 239 -0.61 -22.99 24.95
CA LYS A 239 -0.26 -23.49 23.61
C LYS A 239 -0.35 -25.01 23.45
N ASP A 240 -0.16 -25.76 24.53
CA ASP A 240 -0.17 -27.22 24.51
C ASP A 240 -1.59 -27.81 24.61
N SER A 241 -2.57 -27.03 25.08
CA SER A 241 -3.97 -27.46 25.24
C SER A 241 -4.89 -26.92 24.14
N LEU A 242 -4.44 -25.92 23.38
CA LEU A 242 -5.24 -25.26 22.37
C LEU A 242 -5.16 -25.98 21.01
N PRO A 243 -6.26 -26.06 20.25
CA PRO A 243 -6.37 -26.82 19.01
C PRO A 243 -5.82 -26.04 17.79
N PHE A 244 -4.59 -25.54 17.87
CA PHE A 244 -3.87 -24.96 16.74
C PHE A 244 -2.42 -25.44 16.69
N THR A 245 -1.79 -25.31 15.52
CA THR A 245 -0.35 -25.57 15.39
C THR A 245 0.44 -24.38 15.92
N TYR A 246 1.03 -24.52 17.11
CA TYR A 246 1.92 -23.49 17.66
C TYR A 246 3.23 -23.43 16.86
N ARG A 247 3.55 -22.24 16.33
CA ARG A 247 4.76 -21.96 15.54
C ARG A 247 5.50 -20.72 16.07
N GLY A 248 5.57 -20.56 17.39
CA GLY A 248 6.16 -19.38 18.02
C GLY A 248 5.50 -18.09 17.55
N ASP A 249 6.30 -17.09 17.20
CA ASP A 249 5.84 -15.81 16.67
C ASP A 249 4.96 -15.93 15.43
N LYS A 250 5.16 -16.99 14.63
CA LYS A 250 4.40 -17.24 13.40
C LYS A 250 3.02 -17.85 13.66
N THR A 251 2.63 -18.13 14.89
CA THR A 251 1.30 -18.72 15.19
C THR A 251 0.19 -17.76 14.75
N GLU A 252 -0.82 -18.27 14.03
CA GLU A 252 -1.95 -17.47 13.52
C GLU A 252 -3.07 -17.43 14.55
N ILE A 253 -3.53 -16.21 14.86
CA ILE A 253 -4.62 -15.94 15.79
C ILE A 253 -5.78 -15.31 15.02
N ASN A 254 -6.99 -15.85 15.21
CA ASN A 254 -8.21 -15.31 14.63
C ASN A 254 -9.03 -14.60 15.72
N ASP A 255 -9.43 -13.35 15.47
CA ASP A 255 -10.40 -12.65 16.29
C ASP A 255 -11.60 -12.13 15.50
N TYR A 256 -12.76 -12.07 16.15
CA TYR A 256 -13.97 -11.44 15.66
C TYR A 256 -14.35 -10.29 16.59
N CYS A 257 -14.24 -9.06 16.10
CA CYS A 257 -14.51 -7.85 16.86
C CYS A 257 -15.98 -7.45 16.76
N VAL A 258 -16.67 -7.45 17.90
CA VAL A 258 -18.08 -7.08 18.03
C VAL A 258 -18.18 -5.75 18.77
N ALA A 259 -18.79 -4.75 18.13
CA ALA A 259 -19.05 -3.46 18.75
C ALA A 259 -20.53 -3.37 19.17
N PRO A 260 -20.85 -3.30 20.48
CA PRO A 260 -22.23 -3.22 20.95
C PRO A 260 -22.98 -2.03 20.33
N GLY A 261 -24.24 -2.26 19.95
CA GLY A 261 -25.11 -1.25 19.31
C GLY A 261 -24.79 -0.97 17.84
N ARG A 262 -23.85 -1.68 17.21
CA ARG A 262 -23.63 -1.63 15.75
C ARG A 262 -24.33 -2.79 15.06
N ALA A 263 -24.79 -2.54 13.83
CA ALA A 263 -25.29 -3.60 12.97
C ALA A 263 -24.21 -4.67 12.74
N GLU A 264 -24.59 -5.95 12.78
CA GLU A 264 -23.67 -7.10 12.70
C GLU A 264 -22.75 -7.04 11.47
N LYS A 265 -23.25 -6.54 10.34
CA LYS A 265 -22.48 -6.32 9.10
C LYS A 265 -21.26 -5.40 9.25
N LYS A 266 -21.13 -4.68 10.37
CA LYS A 266 -19.99 -3.80 10.68
C LYS A 266 -18.98 -4.43 11.63
N ASN A 267 -19.24 -5.65 12.13
CA ASN A 267 -18.28 -6.42 12.89
C ASN A 267 -17.20 -6.97 11.95
N LEU A 268 -16.01 -7.22 12.48
CA LEU A 268 -14.83 -7.50 11.66
C LEU A 268 -14.11 -8.75 12.13
N TRP A 269 -13.82 -9.65 11.19
CA TRP A 269 -12.86 -10.71 11.35
C TRP A 269 -11.45 -10.18 11.13
N ASN A 270 -10.51 -10.60 11.96
CA ASN A 270 -9.10 -10.30 11.82
C ASN A 270 -8.28 -11.55 12.07
N GLN A 271 -7.26 -11.75 11.25
CA GLN A 271 -6.27 -12.79 11.44
C GLN A 271 -4.89 -12.12 11.60
N TRP A 272 -4.11 -12.52 12.59
CA TRP A 272 -2.82 -11.91 12.89
C TRP A 272 -1.81 -12.89 13.47
N ARG A 273 -0.51 -12.54 13.45
CA ARG A 273 0.58 -13.38 13.98
C ARG A 273 0.85 -13.08 15.45
N LEU A 274 1.02 -14.12 16.27
CA LEU A 274 1.27 -14.04 17.71
C LEU A 274 2.43 -13.10 18.07
N GLY A 275 3.51 -13.12 17.28
CA GLY A 275 4.69 -12.27 17.47
C GLY A 275 4.41 -10.75 17.43
N SER A 276 3.25 -10.34 16.88
CA SER A 276 2.81 -8.93 16.84
C SER A 276 2.76 -8.23 18.20
N TYR A 277 2.71 -8.98 19.30
CA TYR A 277 2.59 -8.44 20.67
C TYR A 277 3.75 -8.81 21.61
N PHE A 278 4.61 -9.76 21.24
CA PHE A 278 5.73 -10.20 22.08
C PHE A 278 7.08 -9.59 21.69
N ASN A 279 7.24 -9.16 20.43
CA ASN A 279 8.44 -8.47 19.99
C ASN A 279 8.37 -6.97 20.34
N LYS A 280 9.14 -6.58 21.38
CA LYS A 280 9.46 -5.18 21.68
C LYS A 280 10.57 -4.69 20.78
#